data_AF-A0A9E2Q8X4-F1
#
_entry.id   AF-A0A9E2Q8X4-F1
#
_cell.length_a   1.000
_cell.length_b   1.000
_cell.length_c   1.000
_cell.angle_alpha   90.00
_cell.angle_beta   90.00
_cell.angle_gamma   90.00
#
_symmetry.space_group_name_H-M   'P 1'
#
loop_
_entity.id
_entity.type
_entity.pdbx_description
1 polymer ?
#
loop_
_entity_poly.entity_id
_entity_poly.type
_entity_poly.pdbx_seq_one_letter_code
_entity_poly.pdbx_strand_id
1 'polypeptide(L)' 'MNKARRARLREQQDVLESLKQEIEEILTEEESALENLPDSLQESSRAEAGQAAIDALQEALDGLDEVLV' A
#
# COMPACT_ATOMS: atom_id res chain seq x y z
N MET A 1 -19.94 25.47 -4.45
CA MET A 1 -19.50 24.17 -5.03
C MET A 1 -20.65 23.54 -5.82
N ASN A 2 -20.46 23.14 -7.07
CA ASN A 2 -21.50 22.49 -7.88
C ASN A 2 -21.74 21.04 -7.38
N LYS A 3 -23.01 20.59 -7.34
CA LYS A 3 -23.40 19.23 -6.89
C LYS A 3 -22.69 18.12 -7.67
N ALA A 4 -22.48 18.31 -8.98
CA ALA A 4 -21.76 17.34 -9.82
C ALA A 4 -20.28 17.22 -9.42
N ARG A 5 -19.62 18.33 -9.08
CA ARG A 5 -18.22 18.32 -8.63
C ARG A 5 -18.06 17.60 -7.30
N ARG A 6 -18.99 17.80 -6.36
CA ARG A 6 -18.98 17.08 -5.07
C ARG A 6 -19.21 15.58 -5.22
N ALA A 7 -20.09 15.17 -6.14
CA ALA A 7 -20.36 13.76 -6.40
C ALA A 7 -19.10 13.06 -6.95
N ARG A 8 -18.43 13.66 -7.95
CA ARG A 8 -17.17 13.13 -8.48
C ARG A 8 -16.07 13.06 -7.42
N LEU A 9 -15.95 14.06 -6.56
CA LEU A 9 -14.96 14.02 -5.48
C LEU A 9 -15.18 12.84 -4.53
N ARG A 10 -16.43 12.53 -4.16
CA ARG A 10 -16.76 11.37 -3.33
C ARG A 10 -16.40 10.06 -4.01
N GLU A 11 -16.76 9.93 -5.28
CA GLU A 11 -16.39 8.73 -6.06
C GLU A 11 -14.87 8.52 -6.12
N GLN A 12 -14.08 9.60 -6.24
CA GLN A 12 -12.62 9.48 -6.17
C GLN A 12 -12.13 9.12 -4.75
N GLN A 13 -12.77 9.63 -3.69
CA GLN A 13 -12.47 9.22 -2.32
C GLN A 13 -12.75 7.73 -2.11
N ASP A 14 -13.89 7.23 -2.58
CA ASP A 14 -14.24 5.80 -2.48
C ASP A 14 -13.23 4.90 -3.21
N VAL A 15 -12.72 5.36 -4.36
CA VAL A 15 -11.65 4.66 -5.11
C VAL A 15 -10.33 4.67 -4.34
N LEU A 16 -9.96 5.80 -3.74
CA LEU A 16 -8.74 5.90 -2.94
C LEU A 16 -8.80 5.02 -1.68
N GLU A 17 -9.96 4.95 -1.03
CA GLU A 17 -10.21 4.07 0.12
C GLU A 17 -10.08 2.60 -0.28
N SER A 18 -10.63 2.22 -1.44
CA SER A 18 -10.55 0.85 -1.96
C SER A 18 -9.10 0.49 -2.33
N LEU A 19 -8.38 1.43 -2.94
CA LEU A 19 -6.96 1.26 -3.27
C LEU A 19 -6.11 1.11 -2.00
N LYS A 20 -6.41 1.89 -0.95
CA LYS A 20 -5.73 1.77 0.34
C LYS A 20 -5.87 0.35 0.90
N GLN A 21 -7.07 -0.21 0.89
CA GLN A 21 -7.32 -1.59 1.36
C GLN A 21 -6.53 -2.62 0.54
N GLU A 22 -6.49 -2.48 -0.78
CA GLU A 22 -5.71 -3.38 -1.64
C GLU A 22 -4.20 -3.29 -1.35
N ILE A 23 -3.68 -2.10 -1.08
CA ILE A 23 -2.28 -1.90 -0.70
C ILE A 23 -1.98 -2.51 0.67
N GLU A 24 -2.88 -2.37 1.66
CA GLU A 24 -2.73 -3.01 2.99
C GLU A 24 -2.71 -4.54 2.90
N GLU A 25 -3.55 -5.12 2.04
CA GLU A 25 -3.56 -6.56 1.78
C GLU A 25 -2.23 -7.03 1.17
N ILE A 26 -1.75 -6.35 0.12
CA ILE A 26 -0.46 -6.68 -0.53
C ILE A 26 0.71 -6.50 0.44
N LEU A 27 0.71 -5.44 1.25
CA LEU A 27 1.74 -5.20 2.26
C LEU A 27 1.82 -6.38 3.23
N THR A 28 0.67 -6.85 3.72
CA THR A 28 0.59 -8.01 4.62
C THR A 28 1.13 -9.28 3.94
N GLU A 29 0.83 -9.49 2.66
CA GLU A 29 1.34 -10.61 1.88
C GLU A 29 2.86 -10.56 1.72
N GLU A 30 3.43 -9.39 1.40
CA GLU A 30 4.87 -9.19 1.24
C GLU A 30 5.63 -9.35 2.57
N GLU A 31 5.12 -8.78 3.66
CA GLU A 31 5.68 -8.96 5.00
C GLU A 31 5.69 -10.45 5.39
N SER A 32 4.57 -11.15 5.17
CA SER A 32 4.48 -12.59 5.41
C SER A 32 5.45 -13.38 4.53
N ALA A 33 5.62 -13.01 3.26
CA ALA A 33 6.54 -13.68 2.35
C ALA A 33 8.00 -13.49 2.76
N LEU A 34 8.35 -12.32 3.28
CA LEU A 34 9.69 -12.00 3.78
C LEU A 34 9.98 -12.73 5.10
N GLU A 35 9.02 -12.75 6.04
CA GLU A 35 9.13 -13.47 7.31
C GLU A 35 9.30 -14.99 7.12
N ASN A 36 8.64 -15.56 6.11
CA ASN A 36 8.73 -16.98 5.79
C ASN A 36 9.99 -17.36 4.99
N LEU A 37 10.85 -16.39 4.67
CA LEU A 37 12.06 -16.64 3.89
C LEU A 37 13.11 -17.37 4.75
N PRO A 38 13.73 -18.46 4.26
CA PRO A 38 14.76 -19.16 5.01
C PRO A 38 15.98 -18.27 5.25
N ASP A 39 16.64 -18.42 6.40
CA ASP A 39 17.79 -17.61 6.83
C ASP A 39 18.90 -17.50 5.77
N SER A 40 19.12 -18.56 4.99
CA SER A 40 20.12 -18.56 3.91
C SER A 40 19.80 -17.64 2.73
N LEU A 41 18.57 -17.12 2.65
CA LEU A 41 18.08 -16.22 1.60
C LEU A 41 17.73 -14.82 2.14
N GLN A 42 17.82 -14.57 3.45
CA GLN A 42 17.53 -13.26 4.05
C GLN A 42 18.51 -12.16 3.61
N GLU A 43 19.74 -12.52 3.24
CA GLU A 43 20.73 -11.59 2.64
C GLU A 43 20.73 -11.63 1.11
N SER A 44 19.73 -12.27 0.49
CA SER A 44 19.64 -12.33 -0.96
C SER A 44 19.10 -11.01 -1.52
N SER A 45 19.45 -10.72 -2.78
CA SER A 45 18.88 -9.60 -3.53
C SER A 45 17.34 -9.65 -3.62
N ARG A 46 16.75 -10.83 -3.41
CA ARG A 46 15.29 -11.00 -3.35
C ARG A 46 14.70 -10.49 -2.04
N ALA A 47 15.37 -10.73 -0.91
CA ALA A 47 14.96 -10.21 0.38
C ALA A 47 15.07 -8.68 0.42
N GLU A 48 16.18 -8.13 -0.11
CA GLU A 48 16.36 -6.68 -0.25
C GLU A 48 15.26 -6.04 -1.11
N ALA A 49 14.90 -6.69 -2.23
CA ALA A 49 13.81 -6.21 -3.09
C ALA A 49 12.44 -6.28 -2.40
N GLY A 50 12.18 -7.33 -1.60
CA GLY A 50 10.96 -7.44 -0.80
C GLY A 50 10.87 -6.35 0.26
N GLN A 51 11.97 -6.09 0.98
CA GLN A 51 12.01 -4.99 1.95
C GLN A 51 11.78 -3.62 1.29
N ALA A 52 12.41 -3.37 0.14
CA ALA A 52 12.19 -2.12 -0.58
C ALA A 52 10.75 -1.97 -1.10
N ALA A 53 10.08 -3.08 -1.44
CA ALA A 53 8.67 -3.07 -1.81
C ALA A 53 7.77 -2.74 -0.61
N ILE A 54 8.02 -3.36 0.55
CA ILE A 54 7.34 -3.08 1.83
C ILE A 54 7.47 -1.59 2.17
N ASP A 55 8.69 -1.05 2.14
CA ASP A 55 8.95 0.36 2.47
C ASP A 55 8.16 1.31 1.53
N ALA A 56 8.11 1.00 0.23
CA ALA A 56 7.36 1.79 -0.75
C ALA A 56 5.83 1.69 -0.57
N LEU A 57 5.32 0.51 -0.20
CA LEU A 57 3.90 0.31 0.09
C LEU A 57 3.48 1.08 1.35
N GLN A 58 4.32 1.07 2.40
CA GLN A 58 4.09 1.85 3.61
C GLN A 58 4.07 3.36 3.31
N GLU A 59 5.02 3.87 2.52
CA GLU A 59 5.03 5.28 2.08
C GLU A 59 3.76 5.63 1.29
N ALA A 60 3.28 4.72 0.44
CA ALA A 60 2.04 4.93 -0.31
C ALA A 60 0.81 4.99 0.60
N LEU A 61 0.73 4.13 1.63
CA LEU A 61 -0.36 4.14 2.62
C LEU A 61 -0.37 5.44 3.42
N ASP A 62 0.78 5.89 3.90
CA ASP A 62 0.91 7.17 4.61
C ASP A 62 0.42 8.33 3.74
N GLY A 63 0.83 8.36 2.47
CA GLY A 63 0.37 9.37 1.52
C GLY A 63 -1.13 9.33 1.22
N LEU A 64 -1.73 8.13 1.19
CA LEU A 64 -3.19 7.97 1.02
C LEU A 64 -3.94 8.46 2.26
N ASP A 65 -3.42 8.18 3.46
CA ASP A 65 -4.01 8.63 4.71
C ASP A 65 -4.03 10.14 4.83
N GLU A 66 -2.95 10.82 4.43
CA GLU A 66 -2.92 12.30 4.39
C GLU A 66 -3.98 12.89 3.44
N VAL A 67 -4.28 12.21 2.33
CA VAL A 67 -5.24 12.67 1.31
C VAL A 67 -6.68 12.39 1.70
N LEU A 68 -6.94 11.32 2.47
CA LEU A 68 -8.28 10.88 2.88
C LEU A 68 -8.81 11.59 4.14
N VAL A 69 -7.99 12.40 4.84
CA VAL A 69 -8.40 13.26 5.98
C VAL A 69 -9.45 14.32 5.61
#